data_AF-A0A7V2DFU7-F1
#
_entry.id   AF-A0A7V2DFU7-F1
#
_cell.length_a   1.000
_cell.length_b   1.000
_cell.length_c   1.000
_cell.angle_alpha   90.00
_cell.angle_beta   90.00
_cell.angle_gamma   90.00
#
_symmetry.space_group_name_H-M   'P 1'
#
loop_
_entity.id
_entity.type
_entity.pdbx_description
1 polymer ?
#
loop_
_entity_poly.entity_id
_entity_poly.type
_entity_poly.pdbx_seq_one_letter_code
_entity_poly.pdbx_strand_id
1 'polypeptide(L)'
;MEPEEIRNFQFKTRFRGFDAKEVGEFLQSAADELELRIQEATRLQEEIERIKAAIKNREQEEQERMIKAARELADVEQQCANMMKEARTTAEEILRNAKIELTNIKSEIESTRKLKDQLDKYFRSFIDFNTKLFELWKKESEETVDFLSHDFD
;
A
#
# COMPACT_ATOMS: atom_id res chain seq x y z
N MET A 1 45.33 -43.13 -26.29
CA MET A 1 45.51 -44.52 -26.72
C MET A 1 44.18 -45.19 -26.46
N GLU A 2 43.45 -45.52 -27.51
CA GLU A 2 42.12 -46.11 -27.37
C GLU A 2 42.24 -47.58 -26.92
N PRO A 3 41.23 -48.16 -26.24
CA PRO A 3 41.26 -49.57 -25.83
C PRO A 3 41.55 -50.52 -26.99
N GLU A 4 41.05 -50.22 -28.19
CA GLU A 4 41.34 -50.99 -29.41
C GLU A 4 42.80 -50.90 -29.86
N GLU A 5 43.45 -49.75 -29.65
CA GLU A 5 44.87 -49.58 -29.97
C GLU A 5 45.76 -50.41 -29.02
N ILE A 6 45.33 -50.60 -27.76
CA ILE A 6 46.02 -51.45 -26.78
C ILE A 6 45.87 -52.93 -27.16
N ARG A 7 44.66 -53.37 -27.52
CA ARG A 7 44.39 -54.76 -27.94
C ARG A 7 45.18 -55.16 -29.19
N ASN A 8 45.34 -54.24 -30.13
CA ASN A 8 46.04 -54.47 -31.39
C ASN A 8 47.55 -54.17 -31.32
N PHE A 9 48.07 -53.75 -30.17
CA PHE A 9 49.46 -53.34 -30.04
C PHE A 9 50.42 -54.55 -30.14
N GLN A 10 51.38 -54.48 -31.07
CA GLN A 10 52.41 -55.51 -31.22
C GLN A 10 53.78 -55.00 -30.80
N PHE A 11 54.41 -55.70 -29.85
CA PHE A 11 55.77 -55.41 -29.41
C PHE A 11 56.82 -56.00 -30.36
N LYS A 12 57.95 -55.31 -30.51
CA LYS A 12 59.11 -55.86 -31.24
C LYS A 12 59.77 -56.95 -30.40
N THR A 13 59.96 -58.14 -30.97
CA THR A 13 60.64 -59.26 -30.32
C THR A 13 62.16 -59.11 -30.33
N ARG A 14 62.83 -59.37 -29.19
CA ARG A 14 64.30 -59.44 -29.05
C ARG A 14 64.69 -60.67 -28.22
N PHE A 15 65.95 -61.12 -28.35
CA PHE A 15 66.48 -62.26 -27.59
C PHE A 15 66.40 -62.00 -26.08
N ARG A 16 65.80 -62.94 -25.31
CA ARG A 16 65.41 -62.80 -23.88
C ARG A 16 64.30 -61.74 -23.60
N GLY A 17 63.24 -61.73 -24.38
CA GLY A 17 62.03 -60.94 -24.12
C GLY A 17 60.99 -61.65 -23.24
N PHE A 18 59.92 -60.93 -22.88
CA PHE A 18 58.75 -61.48 -22.18
C PHE A 18 57.95 -62.44 -23.08
N ASP A 19 57.17 -63.34 -22.46
CA ASP A 19 56.28 -64.26 -23.18
C ASP A 19 55.17 -63.47 -23.90
N ALA A 20 55.07 -63.65 -25.22
CA ALA A 20 54.10 -62.96 -26.05
C ALA A 20 52.64 -63.29 -25.67
N LYS A 21 52.38 -64.48 -25.12
CA LYS A 21 51.04 -64.91 -24.72
C LYS A 21 50.57 -64.21 -23.46
N GLU A 22 51.43 -64.16 -22.45
CA GLU A 22 51.18 -63.49 -21.17
C GLU A 22 51.04 -61.97 -21.36
N VAL A 23 51.89 -61.37 -22.21
CA VAL A 23 51.79 -59.95 -22.58
C VAL A 23 50.47 -59.67 -23.32
N GLY A 24 50.01 -60.59 -24.19
CA GLY A 24 48.71 -60.47 -24.85
C GLY A 24 47.52 -60.49 -23.89
N GLU A 25 47.53 -61.41 -22.92
CA GLU A 25 46.52 -61.48 -21.86
C GLU A 25 46.53 -60.22 -20.97
N PHE A 26 47.72 -59.69 -20.66
CA PHE A 26 47.85 -58.43 -19.93
C PHE A 26 47.31 -57.23 -20.71
N LEU A 27 47.65 -57.11 -22.00
CA LEU A 27 47.12 -56.04 -22.87
C LEU A 27 45.59 -56.10 -22.96
N GLN A 28 45.02 -57.32 -23.03
CA GLN A 28 43.58 -57.54 -23.06
C GLN A 28 42.93 -57.05 -21.76
N SER A 29 43.45 -57.45 -20.59
CA SER A 29 42.96 -56.98 -19.29
C SER A 29 43.13 -55.46 -19.11
N ALA A 30 44.24 -54.89 -19.57
CA ALA A 30 44.50 -53.46 -19.49
C ALA A 30 43.55 -52.66 -20.39
N ALA A 31 43.23 -53.18 -21.58
CA ALA A 31 42.23 -52.59 -22.47
C ALA A 31 40.82 -52.64 -21.87
N ASP A 32 40.43 -53.77 -21.27
CA ASP A 32 39.12 -53.93 -20.62
C ASP A 32 38.97 -52.97 -19.42
N GLU A 33 40.01 -52.81 -18.60
CA GLU A 33 39.97 -51.84 -17.49
C GLU A 33 39.91 -50.40 -18.02
N LEU A 34 40.69 -50.06 -19.05
CA LEU A 34 40.65 -48.72 -19.65
C LEU A 34 39.27 -48.39 -20.22
N GLU A 35 38.64 -49.36 -20.89
CA GLU A 35 37.30 -49.21 -21.45
C GLU A 35 36.25 -48.96 -20.35
N LEU A 36 36.31 -49.71 -19.24
CA LEU A 36 35.46 -49.48 -18.08
C LEU A 36 35.65 -48.07 -17.50
N ARG A 37 36.90 -47.60 -17.39
CA ARG A 37 37.22 -46.26 -16.88
C ARG A 37 36.72 -45.17 -17.81
N ILE A 38 36.81 -45.34 -19.13
CA ILE A 38 36.28 -44.39 -20.11
C ILE A 38 34.75 -44.30 -19.98
N GLN A 39 34.06 -45.44 -19.92
CA GLN A 39 32.60 -45.47 -19.73
C GLN A 39 32.17 -44.78 -18.43
N GLU A 40 32.88 -45.04 -17.33
CA GLU A 40 32.61 -44.40 -16.05
C GLU A 40 32.87 -42.89 -16.10
N ALA A 41 33.97 -42.46 -16.73
CA ALA A 41 34.29 -41.05 -16.92
C ALA A 41 33.23 -40.31 -17.74
N THR A 42 32.77 -40.91 -18.84
CA THR A 42 31.69 -40.34 -19.67
C THR A 42 30.39 -40.24 -18.89
N ARG A 43 29.99 -41.31 -18.15
CA ARG A 43 28.79 -41.29 -17.31
C ARG A 43 28.85 -40.19 -16.25
N LEU A 44 29.99 -40.07 -15.57
CA LEU A 44 30.21 -39.04 -14.56
C LEU A 44 30.19 -37.63 -15.17
N GLN A 45 30.76 -37.44 -16.36
CA GLN A 45 30.68 -36.16 -17.06
C GLN A 45 29.23 -35.78 -17.42
N GLU A 46 28.44 -36.72 -17.94
CA GLU A 46 27.03 -36.49 -18.24
C GLU A 46 26.22 -36.14 -16.99
N GLU A 47 26.50 -36.81 -15.87
CA GLU A 47 25.84 -36.53 -14.60
C GLU A 47 26.24 -35.16 -14.03
N ILE A 48 27.52 -34.79 -14.12
CA ILE A 48 28.00 -33.46 -13.75
C ILE A 48 27.32 -32.38 -14.58
N GLU A 49 27.24 -32.53 -15.89
CA GLU A 49 26.60 -31.53 -16.75
C GLU A 49 25.09 -31.44 -16.49
N ARG A 50 24.42 -32.57 -16.21
CA ARG A 50 23.02 -32.59 -15.79
C ARG A 50 22.81 -31.84 -14.47
N ILE A 51 23.65 -32.09 -13.47
CA ILE A 51 23.56 -31.44 -12.16
C ILE A 51 23.84 -29.94 -12.28
N LYS A 52 24.86 -29.54 -13.05
CA LYS A 52 25.16 -28.12 -13.31
C LYS A 52 23.98 -27.40 -13.96
N ALA A 53 23.34 -28.02 -14.95
CA ALA A 53 22.16 -27.46 -15.59
C ALA A 53 20.99 -27.29 -14.59
N ALA A 54 20.76 -28.28 -13.73
CA ALA A 54 19.73 -28.22 -12.70
C ALA A 54 20.00 -27.13 -11.65
N ILE A 55 21.25 -26.97 -11.21
CA ILE A 55 21.66 -25.89 -10.30
C ILE A 55 21.42 -24.53 -10.94
N LYS A 56 21.88 -24.34 -12.19
CA LYS A 56 21.71 -23.08 -12.91
C LYS A 56 20.23 -22.70 -13.06
N ASN A 57 19.37 -23.65 -13.39
CA ASN A 57 17.93 -23.40 -13.49
C ASN A 57 17.32 -23.01 -12.14
N ARG A 58 17.72 -23.68 -11.06
CA ARG A 58 17.27 -23.31 -9.70
C ARG A 58 17.72 -21.92 -9.28
N GLU A 59 18.97 -21.56 -9.56
CA GLU A 59 19.49 -20.22 -9.27
C GLU A 59 18.71 -19.14 -10.05
N GLN A 60 18.38 -19.40 -11.32
CA GLN A 60 17.56 -18.50 -12.12
C GLN A 60 16.14 -18.36 -11.55
N GLU A 61 15.49 -19.48 -11.22
CA GLU A 61 14.16 -19.45 -10.60
C GLU A 61 14.16 -18.71 -9.25
N GLU A 62 15.19 -18.91 -8.42
CA GLU A 62 15.32 -18.23 -7.14
C GLU A 62 15.52 -16.73 -7.34
N GLN A 63 16.37 -16.34 -8.28
CA GLN A 63 16.59 -14.93 -8.61
C GLN A 63 15.31 -14.26 -9.14
N GLU A 64 14.54 -14.93 -9.99
CA GLU A 64 13.24 -14.45 -10.46
C GLU A 64 12.24 -14.30 -9.31
N ARG A 65 12.16 -15.27 -8.41
CA ARG A 65 11.32 -15.20 -7.20
C ARG A 65 11.72 -14.04 -6.30
N MET A 66 13.02 -13.83 -6.09
CA MET A 66 13.52 -12.70 -5.29
C MET A 66 13.16 -11.35 -5.93
N ILE A 67 13.35 -11.20 -7.24
CA ILE A 67 12.98 -9.97 -7.97
C ILE A 67 11.48 -9.73 -7.87
N LYS A 68 10.66 -10.77 -8.01
CA LYS A 68 9.21 -10.67 -7.89
C LYS A 68 8.80 -10.23 -6.48
N ALA A 69 9.34 -10.87 -5.45
CA ALA A 69 9.06 -10.53 -4.06
C ALA A 69 9.49 -9.08 -3.73
N ALA A 70 10.64 -8.64 -4.23
CA ALA A 70 11.11 -7.26 -4.05
C ALA A 70 10.18 -6.24 -4.73
N ARG A 71 9.66 -6.55 -5.93
CA ARG A 71 8.67 -5.70 -6.62
C ARG A 71 7.34 -5.65 -5.88
N GLU A 72 6.85 -6.78 -5.39
CA GLU A 72 5.62 -6.84 -4.59
C GLU A 72 5.74 -6.01 -3.31
N LEU A 73 6.88 -6.10 -2.60
CA LEU A 73 7.15 -5.27 -1.43
C LEU A 73 7.14 -3.77 -1.77
N ALA A 74 7.83 -3.36 -2.84
CA ALA A 74 7.86 -1.97 -3.27
C ALA A 74 6.47 -1.45 -3.66
N ASP A 75 5.64 -2.27 -4.31
CA ASP A 75 4.26 -1.90 -4.66
C ASP A 75 3.39 -1.74 -3.40
N VAL A 76 3.52 -2.64 -2.42
CA VAL A 76 2.83 -2.52 -1.13
C VAL A 76 3.24 -1.25 -0.39
N GLU A 77 4.54 -0.93 -0.34
CA GLU A 77 5.03 0.31 0.28
C GLU A 77 4.44 1.55 -0.39
N GLN A 78 4.39 1.57 -1.73
CA GLN A 78 3.80 2.66 -2.49
C GLN A 78 2.29 2.79 -2.24
N GLN A 79 1.56 1.67 -2.21
CA GLN A 79 0.13 1.66 -1.91
C GLN A 79 -0.16 2.16 -0.49
N CYS A 80 0.60 1.71 0.50
CA CYS A 80 0.51 2.19 1.88
C CYS A 80 0.77 3.70 1.96
N ALA A 81 1.80 4.20 1.27
CA ALA A 81 2.10 5.63 1.22
C ALA A 81 0.96 6.45 0.59
N ASN A 82 0.38 5.95 -0.50
CA ASN A 82 -0.76 6.59 -1.15
C ASN A 82 -2.00 6.60 -0.24
N MET A 83 -2.32 5.47 0.39
CA MET A 83 -3.44 5.36 1.33
C MET A 83 -3.28 6.33 2.51
N MET A 84 -2.07 6.44 3.07
CA MET A 84 -1.78 7.39 4.15
C MET A 84 -1.93 8.84 3.69
N LYS A 85 -1.54 9.16 2.45
CA LYS A 85 -1.70 10.50 1.88
C LYS A 85 -3.18 10.83 1.69
N GLU A 86 -3.96 9.92 1.11
CA GLU A 86 -5.40 10.08 0.89
C GLU A 86 -6.16 10.23 2.21
N ALA A 87 -5.83 9.42 3.21
CA ALA A 87 -6.41 9.53 4.55
C ALA A 87 -6.12 10.90 5.18
N ARG A 88 -4.90 11.43 5.02
CA ARG A 88 -4.54 12.77 5.51
C ARG A 88 -5.33 13.86 4.78
N THR A 89 -5.40 13.82 3.46
CA THR A 89 -6.16 14.80 2.67
C THR A 89 -7.63 14.78 3.06
N THR A 90 -8.23 13.60 3.18
CA THR A 90 -9.63 13.44 3.59
C THR A 90 -9.86 14.00 5.00
N ALA A 91 -8.95 13.73 5.95
CA ALA A 91 -9.04 14.27 7.29
C ALA A 91 -8.94 15.80 7.32
N GLU A 92 -8.03 16.37 6.51
CA GLU A 92 -7.88 17.82 6.35
C GLU A 92 -9.15 18.46 5.76
N GLU A 93 -9.77 17.83 4.77
CA GLU A 93 -11.04 18.28 4.18
C GLU A 93 -12.18 18.24 5.19
N ILE A 94 -12.33 17.15 5.95
CA ILE A 94 -13.34 17.04 7.02
C ILE A 94 -13.14 18.14 8.05
N LEU A 95 -11.91 18.36 8.52
CA LEU A 95 -11.60 19.41 9.49
C LEU A 95 -11.88 20.81 8.94
N ARG A 96 -11.58 21.04 7.65
CA ARG A 96 -11.87 22.31 6.99
C ARG A 96 -13.36 22.56 6.92
N ASN A 97 -14.14 21.57 6.49
CA ASN A 97 -15.60 21.67 6.38
C ASN A 97 -16.23 21.90 7.75
N ALA A 98 -15.82 21.15 8.77
CA ALA A 98 -16.28 21.34 10.14
C ALA A 98 -15.99 22.75 10.68
N LYS A 99 -14.82 23.34 10.36
CA LYS A 99 -14.50 24.73 10.74
C LYS A 99 -15.39 25.75 10.04
N ILE A 100 -15.69 25.54 8.76
CA ILE A 100 -16.59 26.40 7.99
C ILE A 100 -17.99 26.33 8.58
N GLU A 101 -18.53 25.13 8.79
CA GLU A 101 -19.84 24.92 9.42
C GLU A 101 -19.92 25.54 10.81
N LEU A 102 -18.89 25.35 11.65
CA LEU A 102 -18.82 25.97 12.97
C LEU A 102 -18.90 27.50 12.88
N THR A 103 -18.25 28.09 11.88
CA THR A 103 -18.23 29.55 11.68
C THR A 103 -19.60 30.05 11.23
N ASN A 104 -20.25 29.31 10.32
CA ASN A 104 -21.60 29.60 9.86
C ASN A 104 -22.61 29.53 11.02
N ILE A 105 -22.58 28.46 11.81
CA ILE A 105 -23.44 28.28 12.98
C ILE A 105 -23.23 29.42 13.99
N LYS A 106 -21.98 29.82 14.26
CA LYS A 106 -21.71 30.96 15.15
C LYS A 106 -22.31 32.26 14.62
N SER A 107 -22.16 32.52 13.32
CA SER A 107 -22.75 33.69 12.66
C SER A 107 -24.28 33.69 12.75
N GLU A 108 -24.92 32.54 12.52
CA GLU A 108 -26.37 32.35 12.64
C GLU A 108 -26.86 32.56 14.08
N ILE A 109 -26.12 32.07 15.07
CA ILE A 109 -26.43 32.31 16.49
C ILE A 109 -26.36 33.80 16.80
N GLU A 110 -25.32 34.49 16.33
CA GLU A 110 -25.16 35.94 16.55
C GLU A 110 -26.26 36.75 15.85
N SER A 111 -26.62 36.41 14.61
CA SER A 111 -27.70 37.10 13.88
C SER A 111 -29.05 36.89 14.57
N THR A 112 -29.33 35.67 15.02
CA THR A 112 -30.56 35.34 15.77
C THR A 112 -30.63 36.09 17.10
N ARG A 113 -29.51 36.19 17.83
CA ARG A 113 -29.44 36.99 19.06
C ARG A 113 -29.71 38.47 18.79
N LYS A 114 -29.10 39.04 17.76
CA LYS A 114 -29.34 40.44 17.35
C LYS A 114 -30.81 40.67 17.00
N LEU A 115 -31.42 39.75 16.25
CA LEU A 115 -32.84 39.84 15.88
C LEU A 115 -33.74 39.78 17.12
N LYS A 116 -33.45 38.88 18.07
CA LYS A 116 -34.16 38.82 19.36
C LYS A 116 -34.07 40.14 20.12
N ASP A 117 -32.87 40.70 20.24
CA ASP A 117 -32.65 41.96 20.97
C ASP A 117 -33.36 43.15 20.30
N GLN A 118 -33.41 43.17 18.96
CA GLN A 118 -34.16 44.15 18.19
C GLN A 118 -35.67 44.03 18.42
N LEU A 119 -36.19 42.80 18.40
CA LEU A 119 -37.60 42.53 18.71
C LEU A 119 -37.97 42.94 20.14
N ASP A 120 -37.14 42.61 21.14
CA ASP A 120 -37.38 42.99 22.53
C ASP A 120 -37.45 44.52 22.69
N LYS A 121 -36.51 45.25 22.09
CA LYS A 121 -36.53 46.72 22.06
C LYS A 121 -37.77 47.27 21.35
N TYR A 122 -38.12 46.70 20.20
CA TYR A 122 -39.31 47.10 19.45
C TYR A 122 -40.57 46.91 20.28
N PHE A 123 -40.76 45.74 20.90
CA PHE A 123 -41.93 45.46 21.75
C PHE A 123 -41.98 46.39 22.95
N ARG A 124 -40.86 46.65 23.63
CA ARG A 124 -40.82 47.62 24.74
C ARG A 124 -41.27 49.00 24.32
N SER A 125 -40.73 49.52 23.21
CA SER A 125 -41.12 50.82 22.67
C SER A 125 -42.58 50.85 22.22
N PHE A 126 -43.07 49.77 21.61
CA PHE A 126 -44.47 49.65 21.21
C PHE A 126 -45.40 49.68 22.42
N ILE A 127 -45.10 48.91 23.47
CA ILE A 127 -45.92 48.91 24.70
C ILE A 127 -45.84 50.26 25.41
N ASP A 128 -44.67 50.87 25.55
CA ASP A 128 -44.51 52.20 26.15
C ASP A 128 -45.31 53.28 25.40
N PHE A 129 -45.25 53.25 24.07
CA PHE A 129 -46.05 54.14 23.22
C PHE A 129 -47.56 53.94 23.42
N ASN A 130 -48.04 52.70 23.42
CA ASN A 130 -49.47 52.40 23.62
C ASN A 130 -49.92 52.78 25.04
N THR A 131 -49.13 52.51 26.07
CA THR A 131 -49.43 52.91 27.45
C THR A 131 -49.59 54.42 27.56
N LYS A 132 -48.66 55.19 26.98
CA LYS A 132 -48.74 56.66 26.94
C LYS A 132 -49.98 57.16 26.20
N LEU A 133 -50.35 56.52 25.09
CA LEU A 133 -51.59 56.85 24.37
C LEU A 133 -52.83 56.60 25.24
N PHE A 134 -52.89 55.47 25.94
CA PHE A 134 -54.00 55.18 26.85
C PHE A 134 -54.08 56.16 28.02
N GLU A 135 -52.95 56.57 28.59
CA GLU A 135 -52.91 57.60 29.63
C GLU A 135 -53.44 58.95 29.13
N LEU A 136 -53.08 59.35 27.90
CA LEU A 136 -53.60 60.56 27.26
C LEU A 136 -55.12 60.48 27.05
N TRP A 137 -55.62 59.38 26.51
CA TRP A 137 -57.06 59.18 26.30
C TRP A 137 -57.84 59.14 27.61
N LYS A 138 -57.27 58.56 28.67
CA LYS A 138 -57.88 58.57 30.00
C LYS A 138 -58.00 60.00 30.52
N LYS A 139 -56.94 60.81 30.40
CA LYS A 139 -56.96 62.21 30.82
C LYS A 139 -58.01 63.03 30.06
N GLU A 140 -58.12 62.83 28.75
CA GLU A 140 -59.15 63.48 27.92
C GLU A 140 -60.58 63.04 28.32
N SER A 141 -60.77 61.76 28.68
CA SER A 141 -62.06 61.27 29.19
C SER A 141 -62.42 61.84 30.57
N GLU A 142 -61.43 62.08 31.45
CA GLU A 142 -61.65 62.69 32.76
C GLU A 142 -61.96 64.19 32.64
N GLU A 143 -61.27 64.91 31.74
CA GLU A 143 -61.53 66.33 31.46
C GLU A 143 -62.90 66.56 30.81
N THR A 144 -63.35 65.65 29.94
CA THR A 144 -64.68 65.73 29.30
C THR A 144 -65.83 65.42 30.28
N VAL A 145 -65.62 64.53 31.25
CA VAL A 145 -66.60 64.27 32.32
C VAL A 145 -66.68 65.45 33.30
N ASP A 146 -65.55 66.09 33.63
CA ASP A 146 -65.52 67.27 34.50
C ASP A 146 -66.23 68.47 33.85
N PHE A 147 -66.00 68.69 32.54
CA PHE A 147 -66.68 69.73 31.75
C PHE A 147 -68.21 69.50 31.69
N LEU A 148 -68.65 68.27 31.44
CA LEU A 148 -70.08 67.92 31.42
C LEU A 148 -70.74 67.96 32.81
N SER A 149 -69.97 67.83 33.89
CA SER A 149 -70.48 67.96 35.26
C SER A 149 -70.63 69.41 35.73
N HIS A 150 -69.86 70.34 35.15
CA HIS A 150 -69.93 71.77 35.47
C HIS A 150 -71.02 72.54 34.70
N ASP A 151 -71.49 72.01 33.56
CA ASP A 151 -72.54 72.66 32.74
C ASP A 151 -73.98 72.31 33.19
N PHE A 152 -74.16 71.50 34.25
CA PHE A 152 -75.47 71.03 34.74
C PHE A 152 -75.82 71.47 36.18
N ASP A 153 -75.05 72.35 36.83
CA ASP A 153 -75.38 72.97 38.13
C ASP A 153 -75.67 74.49 38.02
#